data_AF-A0A1J5PCW8-F1
#
_entry.id   AF-A0A1J5PCW8-F1
#
_cell.length_a   1.000
_cell.length_b   1.000
_cell.length_c   1.000
_cell.angle_alpha   90.00
_cell.angle_beta   90.00
_cell.angle_gamma   90.00
#
_symmetry.space_group_name_H-M   'P 1'
#
loop_
_entity.id
_entity.type
_entity.pdbx_description
1 polymer ?
#
loop_
_entity_poly.entity_id
_entity_poly.type
_entity_poly.pdbx_seq_one_letter_code
_entity_poly.pdbx_strand_id
1 'polypeptide(L)'
;MQRKGYVGKTIGIKLRYDDFKSVTRDQTLALYSADARVIRQTAGLCLKRVPLNRRLRLLGVRVGSLMKAGNLHEHETNRPESPDDKADAARISIAKTDQLF
;
A
#
# COMPACT_ATOMS: atom_id res chain seq x y z
N MET A 1 -8.97 12.53 -2.19
CA MET A 1 -8.99 11.90 -0.85
C MET A 1 -8.73 12.90 0.25
N GLN A 2 -7.70 13.74 0.12
CA GLN A 2 -7.40 14.85 1.03
C GLN A 2 -8.60 15.77 1.27
N ARG A 3 -9.36 16.13 0.22
CA ARG A 3 -10.62 16.89 0.35
C ARG A 3 -11.65 16.27 1.31
N LYS A 4 -11.66 14.94 1.43
CA LYS A 4 -12.57 14.21 2.33
C LYS A 4 -11.92 13.90 3.69
N GLY A 5 -10.65 14.26 3.91
CA GLY A 5 -9.93 14.03 5.17
C GLY A 5 -9.61 12.57 5.47
N TYR A 6 -9.46 11.71 4.46
CA TYR A 6 -9.12 10.30 4.66
C TYR A 6 -7.65 9.99 4.37
N VAL A 7 -7.14 8.97 5.07
CA VAL A 7 -5.87 8.25 4.84
C VAL A 7 -6.18 6.79 4.53
N GLY A 8 -5.32 6.10 3.78
CA GLY A 8 -5.60 4.75 3.29
C GLY A 8 -4.36 3.87 3.31
N LYS A 9 -4.55 2.59 3.59
CA LYS A 9 -3.42 1.64 3.75
C LYS A 9 -3.24 0.72 2.56
N THR A 10 -4.31 0.36 1.86
CA THR A 10 -4.26 -0.61 0.76
C THR A 10 -4.49 0.07 -0.58
N ILE A 11 -3.50 0.00 -1.48
CA ILE A 11 -3.58 0.58 -2.82
C ILE A 11 -3.72 -0.54 -3.84
N GLY A 12 -4.66 -0.41 -4.76
CA GLY A 12 -4.81 -1.38 -5.83
C GLY A 12 -5.10 -0.76 -7.18
N ILE A 13 -4.94 -1.55 -8.23
CA ILE A 13 -5.30 -1.20 -9.59
C ILE A 13 -6.50 -2.04 -10.04
N LYS A 14 -7.29 -1.45 -10.93
CA LYS A 14 -8.34 -2.12 -11.69
C LYS A 14 -8.07 -1.87 -13.16
N LEU A 15 -7.74 -2.93 -13.88
CA LEU A 15 -7.58 -2.93 -15.32
C LEU A 15 -8.82 -3.53 -15.97
N ARG A 16 -9.23 -2.96 -17.10
CA ARG A 16 -10.17 -3.58 -18.03
C ARG A 16 -9.54 -3.62 -19.41
N TYR A 17 -9.50 -4.79 -20.03
CA TYR A 17 -9.00 -4.96 -21.39
C TYR A 17 -10.06 -4.60 -22.44
N ASP A 18 -9.67 -4.62 -23.70
CA ASP A 18 -10.54 -4.43 -24.87
C ASP A 18 -11.65 -5.50 -24.97
N ASP A 19 -11.34 -6.75 -24.62
CA ASP A 19 -12.27 -7.88 -24.49
C ASP A 19 -13.17 -7.80 -23.24
N PHE A 20 -13.14 -6.66 -22.54
CA PHE A 20 -13.90 -6.34 -21.33
C PHE A 20 -13.57 -7.19 -20.10
N LYS A 21 -12.60 -8.12 -20.16
CA LYS A 21 -12.10 -8.82 -18.96
C LYS A 21 -11.37 -7.85 -18.05
N SER A 22 -11.45 -8.10 -16.75
CA SER A 22 -10.86 -7.24 -15.73
C SER A 22 -9.83 -7.97 -14.89
N VAL A 23 -8.76 -7.27 -14.50
CA VAL A 23 -7.74 -7.78 -13.57
C VAL A 23 -7.53 -6.75 -12.47
N THR A 24 -7.39 -7.25 -11.24
CA THR A 24 -7.10 -6.44 -10.07
C THR A 24 -5.87 -6.97 -9.33
N ARG A 25 -5.05 -6.04 -8.85
CA ARG A 25 -3.93 -6.30 -7.95
C ARG A 25 -3.86 -5.19 -6.94
N ASP A 26 -3.46 -5.52 -5.73
CA ASP A 26 -3.28 -4.57 -4.64
C ASP A 26 -2.04 -4.89 -3.81
N GLN A 27 -1.67 -3.88 -3.03
CA GLN A 27 -0.60 -3.93 -2.07
C GLN A 27 -1.00 -3.10 -0.85
N THR A 28 -0.82 -3.69 0.33
CA THR A 28 -1.01 -3.02 1.60
C THR A 28 0.32 -2.42 2.05
N LEU A 29 0.29 -1.14 2.43
CA LEU A 29 1.44 -0.41 2.96
C LEU A 29 1.59 -0.64 4.46
N ALA A 30 2.78 -0.39 5.01
CA ALA A 30 3.00 -0.45 6.45
C ALA A 30 2.19 0.63 7.19
N LEU A 31 2.22 1.85 6.66
CA LEU A 31 1.56 3.04 7.22
C LEU A 31 0.39 3.48 6.33
N TYR A 32 -0.63 4.09 6.95
CA TYR A 32 -1.69 4.76 6.20
C TYR A 32 -1.13 6.02 5.52
N SER A 33 -1.54 6.26 4.29
CA SER A 33 -1.06 7.41 3.51
C SER A 33 -2.20 8.08 2.73
N ALA A 34 -2.08 9.38 2.56
CA ALA A 34 -2.86 10.18 1.62
C ALA A 34 -1.95 10.90 0.59
N ASP A 35 -0.67 10.55 0.53
CA ASP A 35 0.28 11.12 -0.41
C ASP A 35 0.09 10.52 -1.82
N ALA A 36 -0.18 11.41 -2.78
CA ALA A 36 -0.34 11.04 -4.17
C ALA A 36 0.91 10.38 -4.76
N ARG A 37 2.12 10.73 -4.33
CA ARG A 37 3.37 10.11 -4.81
C ARG A 37 3.43 8.64 -4.41
N VAL A 38 3.20 8.35 -3.12
CA VAL A 38 3.16 6.99 -2.58
C VAL A 38 2.07 6.15 -3.25
N ILE A 39 0.88 6.71 -3.42
CA ILE A 39 -0.23 6.02 -4.10
C ILE A 39 0.14 5.66 -5.54
N ARG A 40 0.70 6.61 -6.30
CA ARG A 40 1.12 6.36 -7.70
C ARG A 40 2.22 5.31 -7.79
N GLN A 41 3.23 5.39 -6.93
CA GLN A 41 4.32 4.42 -6.90
C GLN A 41 3.79 3.01 -6.62
N THR A 42 2.95 2.88 -5.59
CA THR A 42 2.38 1.58 -5.18
C THR A 42 1.45 1.02 -6.26
N ALA A 43 0.62 1.85 -6.88
CA ALA A 43 -0.18 1.46 -8.03
C ALA A 43 0.69 0.98 -9.21
N GLY A 44 1.82 1.67 -9.46
CA GLY A 44 2.80 1.25 -10.47
C GLY A 44 3.44 -0.10 -10.17
N LEU A 45 3.75 -0.40 -8.89
CA LEU A 45 4.21 -1.73 -8.48
C LEU A 45 3.15 -2.81 -8.72
N CYS A 46 1.89 -2.51 -8.44
CA CYS A 46 0.78 -3.42 -8.75
C CYS A 46 0.64 -3.64 -10.26
N LEU A 47 0.88 -2.59 -11.07
CA LEU A 47 0.81 -2.65 -12.54
C LEU A 47 1.91 -3.51 -13.16
N LYS A 48 3.08 -3.60 -12.52
CA LYS A 48 4.16 -4.52 -12.97
C LYS A 48 3.79 -6.00 -12.80
N ARG A 49 2.78 -6.32 -11.97
CA ARG A 49 2.36 -7.69 -11.63
C ARG A 49 1.18 -8.20 -12.45
N VAL A 50 0.80 -7.47 -13.50
CA VAL A 50 -0.34 -7.80 -14.37
C VAL A 50 0.13 -7.88 -15.82
N PRO A 51 -0.46 -8.76 -16.64
CA PRO A 51 -0.08 -8.89 -18.05
C PRO A 51 -0.51 -7.64 -18.83
N LEU A 52 0.45 -6.92 -19.39
CA LEU A 52 0.23 -5.70 -20.18
C LEU A 52 0.32 -5.94 -21.70
N ASN A 53 0.19 -7.20 -22.13
CA ASN A 53 0.28 -7.62 -23.53
C ASN A 53 -0.99 -7.33 -24.35
N ARG A 54 -2.04 -6.76 -23.73
CA ARG A 54 -3.31 -6.43 -24.37
C ARG A 54 -3.64 -4.96 -24.20
N ARG A 55 -4.45 -4.43 -25.12
CA ARG A 55 -4.91 -3.04 -25.04
C ARG A 55 -5.79 -2.84 -23.82
N LEU A 56 -5.50 -1.77 -23.07
CA LEU A 56 -6.27 -1.38 -21.90
C LEU A 56 -7.39 -0.44 -22.31
N ARG A 57 -8.62 -0.77 -21.93
CA ARG A 57 -9.79 0.11 -22.08
C ARG A 57 -9.97 1.03 -20.87
N LEU A 58 -9.60 0.54 -19.69
CA LEU A 58 -9.68 1.29 -18.44
C LEU A 58 -8.49 0.94 -17.54
N LEU A 59 -7.92 1.98 -16.93
CA LEU A 59 -7.00 1.88 -15.81
C LEU A 59 -7.54 2.76 -14.67
N GLY A 60 -7.88 2.13 -13.56
CA GLY A 60 -8.30 2.80 -12.34
C GLY A 60 -7.38 2.44 -11.17
N VAL A 61 -7.21 3.39 -10.25
CA VAL A 61 -6.57 3.15 -8.96
C VAL A 61 -7.63 3.15 -7.86
N ARG A 62 -7.61 2.14 -7.00
CA ARG A 62 -8.43 2.06 -5.79
C ARG A 62 -7.57 2.28 -4.55
N VAL A 63 -8.17 2.91 -3.55
CA VAL A 63 -7.61 2.99 -2.19
C VAL A 63 -8.64 2.36 -1.25
N GLY A 64 -8.19 1.38 -0.48
CA GLY A 64 -8.96 0.65 0.54
C GLY A 64 -8.33 0.80 1.91
N SER A 65 -8.99 0.20 2.92
CA SER A 65 -8.60 0.35 4.33
C SER A 65 -8.49 1.83 4.69
N LEU A 66 -9.62 2.55 4.54
CA LEU A 66 -9.69 3.99 4.71
C LEU A 66 -9.99 4.34 6.17
N MET A 67 -9.37 5.42 6.65
CA MET A 67 -9.61 5.99 7.96
C MET A 67 -9.61 7.52 7.87
N LYS A 68 -10.34 8.20 8.75
CA LYS A 68 -10.21 9.65 8.87
C LYS A 68 -8.82 10.00 9.41
N ALA A 69 -8.19 11.02 8.84
CA ALA A 69 -6.84 11.44 9.21
C ALA A 69 -6.71 11.79 10.70
N GLY A 70 -7.76 12.32 11.32
CA GLY A 70 -7.77 12.63 12.76
C GLY A 70 -7.70 11.40 13.67
N ASN A 71 -8.09 10.21 13.19
CA ASN A 71 -8.12 8.99 13.98
C ASN A 71 -6.81 8.18 13.87
N LEU A 72 -5.79 8.71 13.18
CA LEU A 72 -4.55 7.99 12.93
C LEU A 72 -3.84 7.59 14.24
N HIS A 73 -3.80 8.50 15.22
CA HIS A 73 -3.15 8.28 16.52
C HIS A 73 -3.85 7.21 17.39
N GLU A 74 -5.18 7.12 17.31
CA GLU A 74 -5.96 6.11 18.06
C GLU A 74 -5.67 4.69 17.55
N HIS A 75 -5.40 4.56 16.25
CA HIS A 75 -5.23 3.27 15.61
C HIS A 75 -3.82 2.68 15.76
N GLU A 76 -2.79 3.51 15.95
CA GLU A 76 -1.46 3.05 16.38
C GLU A 76 -1.50 2.53 17.82
N THR A 77 -2.32 3.15 18.67
CA THR A 77 -2.45 2.79 20.09
C THR A 77 -3.27 1.51 20.30
N ASN A 78 -4.25 1.23 19.44
CA ASN A 78 -5.15 0.07 19.56
C ASN A 78 -4.84 -1.07 18.57
N ARG A 79 -3.67 -1.08 17.90
CA ARG A 79 -3.34 -2.12 16.93
C ARG A 79 -3.06 -3.44 17.67
N PRO A 80 -3.81 -4.53 17.42
CA PRO A 80 -3.37 -5.86 17.86
C PRO A 80 -2.08 -6.20 17.11
N GLU A 81 -1.05 -6.55 17.88
CA GLU A 81 0.29 -6.89 17.38
C GLU A 81 0.18 -7.96 16.29
N SER A 82 0.48 -7.57 15.04
CA SER A 82 0.47 -8.49 13.92
C SER A 82 1.85 -9.17 13.85
N PRO A 83 1.96 -10.49 13.62
CA PRO A 83 3.25 -11.19 13.61
C PRO A 83 4.28 -10.62 12.61
N ASP A 84 3.83 -9.95 11.55
CA ASP A 84 4.67 -9.37 10.49
C ASP A 84 5.56 -8.20 10.96
N ASP A 85 5.22 -7.51 12.06
CA ASP A 85 6.04 -6.39 12.58
C ASP A 85 7.36 -6.91 13.20
N LYS A 86 7.48 -8.21 13.52
CA LYS A 86 8.73 -8.82 14.03
C LYS A 86 9.83 -8.96 12.95
N ALA A 87 9.47 -8.91 11.67
CA ALA A 87 10.44 -9.10 10.59
C ALA A 87 11.32 -7.86 10.31
N ASP A 88 10.83 -6.65 10.59
CA ASP A 88 11.61 -5.41 10.41
C ASP A 88 12.46 -5.04 11.62
N ALA A 89 12.02 -5.38 12.84
CA ALA A 89 12.82 -5.17 14.05
C ALA A 89 14.14 -5.99 14.04
N ALA A 90 14.13 -7.17 13.42
CA ALA A 90 15.33 -8.01 13.31
C ALA A 90 16.41 -7.44 12.39
N ARG A 91 16.06 -6.60 11.40
CA ARG A 91 17.05 -5.96 10.50
C ARG A 91 17.81 -4.82 11.16
N ILE A 92 17.17 -4.10 12.08
CA ILE A 92 17.78 -2.93 12.74
C ILE A 92 18.76 -3.37 13.85
N SER A 93 18.52 -4.53 14.48
CA SER A 93 19.38 -5.04 15.56
C SER A 93 20.70 -5.65 15.09
N ILE A 94 20.75 -6.26 13.90
CA ILE A 94 21.99 -6.86 13.36
C ILE A 94 23.03 -5.78 13.05
N ALA A 95 22.60 -4.61 12.56
CA ALA A 95 23.51 -3.53 12.17
C ALA A 95 24.18 -2.79 13.36
N LYS A 96 23.85 -3.13 14.61
CA LYS A 96 24.39 -2.45 15.81
C LYS A 96 25.37 -3.30 16.64
N THR A 97 25.70 -4.51 16.19
CA THR A 97 26.57 -5.45 16.93
C THR A 97 27.96 -5.63 16.29
N ASP A 98 28.42 -4.67 15.49
CA ASP A 98 29.82 -4.64 14.99
C ASP A 98 30.66 -3.52 15.64
N GLN A 99 30.52 -3.38 16.96
CA GLN A 99 31.51 -2.71 17.79
C GLN A 99 31.83 -3.61 18.98
N LEU A 100 32.83 -4.47 18.83
CA LEU A 100 33.83 -4.79 19.86
C LEU A 100 34.78 -5.87 19.31
N PHE A 101 36.07 -5.50 19.30
CA PHE A 101 37.28 -6.22 18.86
C PHE A 101 37.66 -6.12 17.39
#